data_AF-A0A941MXX6-F1
#
_entry.id   AF-A0A941MXX6-F1
#
_cell.length_a   1.000
_cell.length_b   1.000
_cell.length_c   1.000
_cell.angle_alpha   90.00
_cell.angle_beta   90.00
_cell.angle_gamma   90.00
#
_symmetry.space_group_name_H-M   'P 1'
#
loop_
_entity.id
_entity.type
_entity.pdbx_description
1 polymer ?
#
loop_
_entity_poly.entity_id
_entity_poly.type
_entity_poly.pdbx_seq_one_letter_code
_entity_poly.pdbx_strand_id
1 'polypeptide(L)'
;MRCNLNYPTTSRRVPPRVNACDRPLCAAGDPAAVRPAFTLVEILVVISIIALLMTLTVGVIGAFLDNARHAATTATLTKVQALMNSRRQAFDRLLQRKGFVTNSYEYQFAQSWSQAKGVTIPSSAIRPIAIKLLQMKYFPQSAADLNFLMVQVYSTPQSQLQLANMYPNLFQSFVNNPAGFQAPATVPNLTNQEILYNILTENVIGDTPLGADAFTAVEVVQEPPSAAPQTAGLPFFIDAWKGPIRYYRWPTRLFRNDGLNITTADIANAKVVFSALPVFSGNLQNDLARDPDDPLGACAQISGFVFEDYFHTPQTYHIPVIMSAGPDGQFGLGSPDDKQLPGTQQTYGYLGILNPAVTPSAAAFDQLSDNLVSASLKAGGK
;
A
#
# COMPACT_ATOMS: atom_id res chain seq x y z
N MET A 1 -11.86 37.49 -11.46
CA MET A 1 -11.76 37.50 -12.93
C MET A 1 -12.63 36.37 -13.46
N ARG A 2 -13.75 36.69 -14.12
CA ARG A 2 -14.67 35.71 -14.71
C ARG A 2 -14.33 35.59 -16.20
N CYS A 3 -13.70 34.48 -16.59
CA CYS A 3 -13.52 34.14 -18.00
C CYS A 3 -14.79 33.45 -18.51
N ASN A 4 -15.57 34.21 -19.26
CA ASN A 4 -16.74 33.75 -19.99
C ASN A 4 -16.25 33.11 -21.30
N LEU A 5 -16.15 31.78 -21.36
CA LEU A 5 -15.84 31.06 -22.58
C LEU A 5 -17.14 30.77 -23.33
N ASN A 6 -17.47 31.68 -24.24
CA ASN A 6 -18.48 31.46 -25.28
C ASN A 6 -17.99 30.34 -26.21
N TYR A 7 -18.67 29.19 -26.20
CA TYR A 7 -18.50 28.17 -27.24
C TYR A 7 -19.23 28.62 -28.51
N PRO A 8 -18.60 28.57 -29.69
CA PRO A 8 -19.29 28.81 -30.95
C PRO A 8 -20.22 27.63 -31.27
N THR A 9 -21.51 27.92 -31.39
CA THR A 9 -22.52 27.00 -31.92
C THR A 9 -22.27 26.77 -33.41
N THR A 10 -21.58 25.70 -33.76
CA THR A 10 -21.51 25.21 -35.14
C THR A 10 -22.89 24.67 -35.55
N SER A 11 -23.66 25.55 -36.17
CA SER A 11 -24.88 25.27 -36.92
C SER A 11 -24.63 24.15 -37.94
N ARG A 12 -25.20 22.97 -37.66
CA ARG A 12 -25.19 21.80 -38.53
C ARG A 12 -26.13 22.07 -39.70
N ARG A 13 -25.59 22.51 -40.84
CA ARG A 13 -26.35 22.60 -42.10
C ARG A 13 -26.78 21.19 -42.51
N VAL A 14 -28.07 20.93 -42.49
CA VAL A 14 -28.70 19.79 -43.15
C VAL A 14 -28.57 19.99 -44.66
N PRO A 15 -27.97 19.06 -45.43
CA PRO A 15 -27.97 19.16 -46.88
C PRO A 15 -29.40 18.98 -47.42
N PRO A 16 -29.77 19.67 -48.52
CA PRO A 16 -31.09 19.55 -49.11
C PRO A 16 -31.35 18.14 -49.61
N ARG A 17 -32.54 17.61 -49.30
CA ARG A 17 -33.10 16.42 -49.98
C ARG A 17 -33.25 16.75 -51.46
N VAL A 18 -32.38 16.18 -52.28
CA VAL A 18 -32.55 16.18 -53.73
C VAL A 18 -33.56 15.09 -54.05
N ASN A 19 -34.82 15.49 -54.24
CA ASN A 19 -35.82 14.66 -54.91
C ASN A 19 -35.46 14.60 -56.40
N ALA A 20 -34.73 13.57 -56.79
CA ALA A 20 -34.57 13.19 -58.19
C ALA A 20 -35.63 12.13 -58.52
N CYS A 21 -36.80 12.61 -58.97
CA CYS A 21 -37.64 11.84 -59.87
C CYS A 21 -36.94 11.74 -61.24
N ASP A 22 -37.40 10.78 -62.03
CA ASP A 22 -37.21 10.67 -63.47
C ASP A 22 -35.88 10.05 -63.95
N ARG A 23 -35.86 8.72 -63.92
CA ARG A 23 -35.26 7.97 -65.04
C ARG A 23 -36.32 7.14 -65.74
N PRO A 24 -36.38 7.21 -67.08
CA PRO A 24 -37.37 6.53 -67.89
C PRO A 24 -37.18 5.02 -67.81
N LEU A 25 -38.28 4.35 -67.45
CA LEU A 25 -38.51 2.95 -67.74
C LEU A 25 -38.41 2.70 -69.26
N CYS A 26 -37.92 1.52 -69.61
CA CYS A 26 -37.87 0.90 -70.95
C CYS A 26 -36.58 1.12 -71.76
N ALA A 27 -35.63 0.20 -71.58
CA ALA A 27 -34.83 -0.32 -72.69
C ALA A 27 -34.40 -1.77 -72.39
N ALA A 28 -34.79 -2.67 -73.30
CA ALA A 28 -34.33 -4.02 -73.62
C ALA A 28 -33.58 -4.84 -72.54
N GLY A 29 -34.11 -6.03 -72.26
CA GLY A 29 -33.50 -7.01 -71.35
C GLY A 29 -32.08 -7.39 -71.74
N ASP A 30 -31.13 -6.92 -70.94
CA ASP A 30 -29.82 -7.54 -70.82
C ASP A 30 -30.00 -8.95 -70.23
N PRO A 31 -29.31 -9.97 -70.77
CA PRO A 31 -29.32 -11.30 -70.17
C PRO A 31 -28.85 -11.17 -68.73
N ALA A 32 -29.63 -11.71 -67.78
CA ALA A 32 -29.32 -11.68 -66.35
C ALA A 32 -27.86 -12.10 -66.15
N ALA A 33 -26.98 -11.12 -65.93
CA ALA A 33 -25.56 -11.37 -65.76
C ALA A 33 -25.43 -12.33 -64.58
N VAL A 34 -25.03 -13.57 -64.89
CA VAL A 34 -24.83 -14.62 -63.91
C VAL A 34 -23.80 -14.10 -62.93
N ARG A 35 -24.26 -13.69 -61.75
CA ARG A 35 -23.36 -13.25 -60.69
C ARG A 35 -22.53 -14.47 -60.32
N PRO A 36 -21.19 -14.44 -60.48
CA PRO A 36 -20.36 -15.56 -60.06
C PRO A 36 -20.62 -15.80 -58.58
N ALA A 37 -21.09 -17.01 -58.25
CA ALA A 37 -21.22 -17.43 -56.87
C ALA A 37 -19.81 -17.55 -56.29
N PHE A 38 -19.62 -17.06 -55.05
CA PHE A 38 -18.35 -17.19 -54.35
C PHE A 38 -17.95 -18.66 -54.29
N THR A 39 -16.74 -18.95 -54.71
CA THR A 39 -16.19 -20.31 -54.60
C THR A 39 -15.95 -20.63 -53.13
N LEU A 40 -16.10 -21.90 -52.75
CA LEU A 40 -15.80 -22.36 -51.39
C LEU A 40 -14.37 -22.00 -50.97
N VAL A 41 -13.45 -21.98 -51.94
CA VAL A 41 -12.05 -21.56 -51.76
C VAL A 41 -11.94 -20.09 -51.33
N GLU A 42 -12.67 -19.17 -51.96
CA GLU A 42 -12.66 -17.75 -51.58
C GLU A 42 -13.15 -17.55 -50.13
N ILE A 43 -14.18 -18.29 -49.72
CA ILE A 43 -14.68 -18.23 -48.34
C ILE A 43 -13.64 -18.78 -47.34
N LEU A 44 -12.99 -19.89 -47.66
CA LEU A 44 -11.93 -20.45 -46.80
C LEU A 44 -10.73 -19.49 -46.67
N VAL A 45 -10.32 -18.84 -47.77
CA VAL A 45 -9.25 -17.85 -47.74
C VAL A 45 -9.62 -16.66 -46.86
N VAL A 46 -10.83 -16.12 -47.00
CA VAL A 46 -11.31 -14.99 -46.16
C VAL A 46 -11.32 -15.36 -44.68
N ILE A 47 -11.84 -16.53 -44.33
CA ILE A 47 -11.87 -16.98 -42.92
C ILE A 47 -10.44 -17.15 -42.38
N SER A 48 -9.52 -17.68 -43.18
CA SER A 48 -8.12 -17.82 -42.76
C SER A 48 -7.43 -16.46 -42.52
N ILE A 49 -7.69 -15.46 -43.36
CA ILE A 49 -7.15 -14.11 -43.21
C ILE A 49 -7.74 -13.43 -41.98
N ILE A 50 -9.06 -13.54 -41.76
CA ILE A 50 -9.72 -12.98 -40.58
C ILE A 50 -9.18 -13.64 -39.30
N ALA A 51 -9.01 -14.97 -39.28
CA ALA A 51 -8.45 -15.68 -38.14
C ALA A 51 -7.02 -15.20 -37.83
N LEU A 52 -6.18 -15.05 -38.86
CA LEU A 52 -4.82 -14.53 -38.69
C LEU A 52 -4.84 -13.11 -38.12
N LEU A 53 -5.65 -12.21 -38.66
CA LEU A 53 -5.75 -10.82 -38.18
C LEU A 53 -6.28 -10.74 -36.75
N MET A 54 -7.26 -11.58 -36.38
CA MET A 54 -7.75 -11.65 -35.01
C MET A 54 -6.66 -12.10 -34.03
N THR A 55 -5.88 -13.13 -34.37
CA THR A 55 -4.80 -13.61 -33.48
C THR A 55 -3.73 -12.56 -33.24
N LEU A 56 -3.32 -11.83 -34.28
CA LEU A 56 -2.34 -10.74 -34.14
C LEU A 56 -2.89 -9.56 -33.33
N THR A 57 -4.18 -9.23 -33.51
CA THR A 57 -4.83 -8.13 -32.79
C THR A 57 -4.95 -8.42 -31.29
N VAL A 58 -5.30 -9.65 -30.91
CA VAL A 58 -5.43 -10.04 -29.49
C VAL A 58 -4.08 -9.94 -28.76
N GLY A 59 -2.98 -10.36 -29.38
CA GLY A 59 -1.64 -10.25 -28.79
C GLY A 59 -1.22 -8.81 -28.49
N VAL A 60 -1.48 -7.89 -29.43
CA VAL A 60 -1.15 -6.45 -29.24
C VAL A 60 -2.05 -5.81 -28.18
N ILE A 61 -3.35 -6.12 -28.16
CA ILE A 61 -4.28 -5.60 -27.15
C ILE A 61 -3.87 -6.07 -25.75
N GLY A 62 -3.46 -7.32 -25.57
CA GLY A 62 -2.99 -7.85 -24.29
C GLY A 62 -1.82 -7.04 -23.73
N ALA A 63 -0.74 -6.90 -24.52
CA ALA A 63 0.43 -6.13 -24.12
C ALA A 63 0.11 -4.65 -23.85
N PHE A 64 -0.80 -4.05 -24.62
CA PHE A 64 -1.24 -2.67 -24.39
C PHE A 64 -2.01 -2.52 -23.06
N LEU A 65 -2.91 -3.45 -22.76
CA LEU A 65 -3.68 -3.44 -21.50
C LEU A 65 -2.78 -3.66 -20.28
N ASP A 66 -1.79 -4.55 -20.38
CA ASP A 66 -0.85 -4.78 -19.27
C ASP A 66 0.02 -3.55 -19.02
N ASN A 67 0.56 -2.93 -20.07
CA ASN A 67 1.29 -1.67 -19.95
C ASN A 67 0.42 -0.55 -19.35
N ALA A 68 -0.85 -0.47 -19.75
CA ALA A 68 -1.80 0.50 -19.20
C ALA A 68 -2.07 0.25 -17.71
N ARG A 69 -2.19 -1.03 -17.29
CA ARG A 69 -2.36 -1.42 -15.88
C ARG A 69 -1.11 -1.13 -15.05
N HIS A 70 0.08 -1.41 -15.56
CA HIS A 70 1.34 -1.02 -14.91
C HIS A 70 1.40 0.49 -14.70
N ALA A 71 1.15 1.28 -15.75
CA ALA A 71 1.16 2.74 -15.66
C ALA A 71 0.13 3.29 -14.66
N ALA A 72 -1.08 2.74 -14.67
CA ALA A 72 -2.13 3.12 -13.72
C ALA A 72 -1.76 2.79 -12.27
N THR A 73 -1.22 1.58 -12.02
CA THR A 73 -0.78 1.17 -10.69
C THR A 73 0.38 2.03 -10.18
N THR A 74 1.38 2.30 -11.02
CA THR A 74 2.48 3.21 -10.68
C THR A 74 1.98 4.61 -10.36
N ALA A 75 0.98 5.12 -11.09
CA ALA A 75 0.36 6.41 -10.79
C ALA A 75 -0.33 6.41 -9.41
N THR A 76 -1.10 5.37 -9.09
CA THR A 76 -1.73 5.21 -7.76
C THR A 76 -0.67 5.15 -6.66
N LEU A 77 0.34 4.28 -6.80
CA LEU A 77 1.43 4.15 -5.84
C LEU A 77 2.18 5.47 -5.63
N THR A 78 2.45 6.22 -6.70
CA THR A 78 3.12 7.52 -6.63
C THR A 78 2.28 8.53 -5.82
N LYS A 79 0.95 8.55 -6.01
CA LYS A 79 0.06 9.41 -5.21
C LYS A 79 0.05 9.01 -3.74
N VAL A 80 -0.15 7.72 -3.45
CA VAL A 80 -0.16 7.19 -2.07
C VAL A 80 1.19 7.48 -1.39
N GLN A 81 2.30 7.30 -2.11
CA GLN A 81 3.64 7.63 -1.61
C GLN A 81 3.84 9.12 -1.34
N ALA A 82 3.38 10.00 -2.23
CA ALA A 82 3.50 11.44 -2.05
C ALA A 82 2.78 11.87 -0.77
N LEU A 83 1.59 11.33 -0.51
CA LEU A 83 0.85 11.56 0.73
C LEU A 83 1.58 11.01 1.94
N MET A 84 2.03 9.75 1.88
CA MET A 84 2.80 9.13 2.95
C MET A 84 4.06 9.95 3.29
N ASN A 85 4.78 10.44 2.28
CA ASN A 85 5.95 11.31 2.45
C ASN A 85 5.57 12.63 3.11
N SER A 86 4.47 13.26 2.70
CA SER A 86 3.97 14.51 3.30
C SER A 86 3.67 14.32 4.80
N ARG A 87 2.91 13.27 5.13
CA ARG A 87 2.59 12.91 6.53
C ARG A 87 3.84 12.59 7.33
N ARG A 88 4.79 11.86 6.74
CA ARG A 88 6.07 11.55 7.41
C ARG A 88 6.90 12.80 7.68
N GLN A 89 7.02 13.71 6.71
CA GLN A 89 7.71 14.99 6.92
C GLN A 89 7.03 15.82 8.02
N ALA A 90 5.70 15.85 8.05
CA ALA A 90 4.95 16.51 9.11
C ALA A 90 5.22 15.87 10.47
N PHE A 91 5.26 14.55 10.54
CA PHE A 91 5.62 13.79 11.74
C PHE A 91 7.07 14.08 12.18
N ASP A 92 8.04 14.09 11.28
CA ASP A 92 9.44 14.43 11.58
C ASP A 92 9.56 15.86 12.16
N ARG A 93 8.79 16.82 11.61
CA ARG A 93 8.70 18.18 12.18
C ARG A 93 8.13 18.17 13.60
N LEU A 94 7.15 17.30 13.90
CA LEU A 94 6.62 17.15 15.26
C LEU A 94 7.68 16.59 16.22
N LEU A 95 8.43 15.57 15.79
CA LEU A 95 9.50 14.97 16.59
C LEU A 95 10.62 15.97 16.93
N GLN A 96 10.88 16.95 16.06
CA GLN A 96 11.85 18.01 16.29
C GLN A 96 11.37 19.10 17.25
N ARG A 97 10.06 19.18 17.57
CA ARG A 97 9.54 20.17 18.52
C ARG A 97 10.03 19.84 19.93
N LYS A 98 10.64 20.84 20.58
CA LYS A 98 11.15 20.71 21.95
C LYS A 98 10.02 20.24 22.88
N GLY A 99 10.26 19.16 23.61
CA GLY A 99 9.33 18.62 24.58
C GLY A 99 8.24 17.70 24.01
N PHE A 100 8.06 17.63 22.68
CA PHE A 100 6.98 16.82 22.08
C PHE A 100 7.10 15.35 22.48
N VAL A 101 8.26 14.74 22.24
CA VAL A 101 8.50 13.33 22.59
C VAL A 101 8.47 13.15 24.12
N THR A 102 9.16 13.98 24.89
CA THR A 102 9.28 13.80 26.35
C THR A 102 7.97 13.98 27.10
N ASN A 103 7.04 14.78 26.57
CA ASN A 103 5.74 15.04 27.19
C ASN A 103 4.63 14.12 26.65
N SER A 104 4.96 13.20 25.73
CA SER A 104 4.02 12.26 25.15
C SER A 104 3.68 11.10 26.09
N TYR A 105 2.49 10.50 25.91
CA TYR A 105 2.10 9.28 26.64
C TYR A 105 3.04 8.12 26.32
N GLU A 106 3.53 8.06 25.08
CA GLU A 106 4.47 7.04 24.59
C GLU A 106 5.79 7.07 25.37
N TYR A 107 6.30 8.25 25.71
CA TYR A 107 7.51 8.38 26.52
C TYR A 107 7.28 8.01 27.97
N GLN A 108 6.15 8.43 28.57
CA GLN A 108 5.78 8.02 29.93
C GLN A 108 5.59 6.51 30.03
N PHE A 109 4.95 5.90 29.03
CA PHE A 109 4.80 4.45 28.93
C PHE A 109 6.16 3.75 28.78
N ALA A 110 7.05 4.25 27.90
CA ALA A 110 8.39 3.68 27.75
C ALA A 110 9.20 3.72 29.07
N GLN A 111 9.02 4.77 29.89
CA GLN A 111 9.62 4.85 31.23
C GLN A 111 9.04 3.82 32.20
N SER A 112 7.71 3.72 32.29
CA SER A 112 7.04 2.83 33.23
C SER A 112 7.12 1.35 32.82
N TRP A 113 7.25 1.07 31.53
CA TRP A 113 7.43 -0.30 31.02
C TRP A 113 8.69 -0.94 31.56
N SER A 114 9.76 -0.16 31.77
CA SER A 114 10.97 -0.63 32.45
C SER A 114 10.73 -1.10 33.89
N GLN A 115 9.62 -0.70 34.51
CA GLN A 115 9.30 -1.03 35.89
C GLN A 115 8.28 -2.18 35.99
N ALA A 116 7.38 -2.30 35.00
CA ALA A 116 6.18 -3.14 35.12
C ALA A 116 6.33 -4.62 34.70
N LYS A 117 7.45 -5.02 34.08
CA LYS A 117 7.57 -6.35 33.44
C LYS A 117 8.91 -7.07 33.65
N GLY A 118 9.77 -6.60 34.56
CA GLY A 118 11.13 -7.14 34.68
C GLY A 118 12.01 -6.86 33.45
N VAL A 119 11.56 -5.95 32.58
CA VAL A 119 12.30 -5.47 31.41
C VAL A 119 13.23 -4.36 31.86
N THR A 120 14.53 -4.50 31.64
CA THR A 120 15.48 -3.42 31.96
C THR A 120 15.70 -2.58 30.71
N ILE A 121 15.10 -1.39 30.67
CA ILE A 121 15.27 -0.46 29.55
C ILE A 121 16.35 0.57 29.92
N PRO A 122 17.48 0.61 29.21
CA PRO A 122 18.48 1.66 29.41
C PRO A 122 17.85 3.05 29.19
N SER A 123 18.26 4.05 29.97
CA SER A 123 17.74 5.42 29.83
C SER A 123 17.94 5.98 28.41
N SER A 124 19.01 5.55 27.72
CA SER A 124 19.29 5.87 26.31
C SER A 124 18.27 5.27 25.33
N ALA A 125 17.60 4.16 25.67
CA ALA A 125 16.63 3.47 24.81
C ALA A 125 15.20 4.02 24.95
N ILE A 126 14.89 4.75 26.03
CA ILE A 126 13.54 5.25 26.31
C ILE A 126 13.04 6.17 25.18
N ARG A 127 13.88 7.09 24.71
CA ARG A 127 13.51 8.02 23.64
C ARG A 127 13.29 7.29 22.30
N PRO A 128 14.19 6.41 21.81
CA PRO A 128 13.92 5.60 20.64
C PRO A 128 12.63 4.76 20.71
N ILE A 129 12.35 4.11 21.85
CA ILE A 129 11.10 3.34 22.04
C ILE A 129 9.89 4.28 21.92
N ALA A 130 9.93 5.43 22.57
CA ALA A 130 8.85 6.42 22.48
C ALA A 130 8.61 6.88 21.03
N ILE A 131 9.67 7.06 20.24
CA ILE A 131 9.56 7.39 18.81
C ILE A 131 8.89 6.25 18.04
N LYS A 132 9.24 4.99 18.31
CA LYS A 132 8.62 3.82 17.64
C LYS A 132 7.14 3.66 18.01
N LEU A 133 6.79 3.92 19.26
CA LEU A 133 5.39 3.95 19.71
C LEU A 133 4.61 5.09 19.04
N LEU A 134 5.23 6.27 18.89
CA LEU A 134 4.64 7.38 18.15
C LEU A 134 4.47 7.04 16.67
N GLN A 135 5.45 6.39 16.05
CA GLN A 135 5.33 5.89 14.68
C GLN A 135 4.18 4.87 14.57
N MET A 136 4.02 3.98 15.53
CA MET A 136 2.89 3.04 15.56
C MET A 136 1.55 3.74 15.74
N LYS A 137 1.49 4.83 16.51
CA LYS A 137 0.29 5.66 16.66
C LYS A 137 -0.10 6.37 15.37
N TYR A 138 0.85 6.99 14.69
CA TYR A 138 0.59 7.81 13.51
C TYR A 138 0.59 7.02 12.20
N PHE A 139 1.25 5.86 12.18
CA PHE A 139 1.35 4.95 11.05
C PHE A 139 1.15 3.49 11.52
N PRO A 140 -0.01 3.14 12.10
CA PRO A 140 -0.33 1.76 12.43
C PRO A 140 -0.29 0.88 11.17
N GLN A 141 0.07 -0.39 11.30
CA GLN A 141 0.05 -1.31 10.14
C GLN A 141 -0.97 -2.42 10.28
N SER A 142 -1.44 -2.71 11.49
CA SER A 142 -2.39 -3.80 11.76
C SER A 142 -3.35 -3.43 12.89
N ALA A 143 -4.45 -4.17 12.99
CA ALA A 143 -5.38 -4.04 14.13
C ALA A 143 -4.67 -4.32 15.48
N ALA A 144 -3.65 -5.19 15.48
CA ALA A 144 -2.88 -5.50 16.68
C ALA A 144 -2.10 -4.29 17.21
N ASP A 145 -1.61 -3.42 16.33
CA ASP A 145 -0.94 -2.17 16.73
C ASP A 145 -1.93 -1.23 17.45
N LEU A 146 -3.11 -1.04 16.87
CA LEU A 146 -4.17 -0.20 17.43
C LEU A 146 -4.65 -0.73 18.78
N ASN A 147 -4.87 -2.05 18.88
CA ASN A 147 -5.22 -2.73 20.13
C ASN A 147 -4.11 -2.56 21.18
N PHE A 148 -2.84 -2.73 20.80
CA PHE A 148 -1.73 -2.53 21.71
C PHE A 148 -1.69 -1.09 22.24
N LEU A 149 -1.84 -0.10 21.36
CA LEU A 149 -1.89 1.31 21.76
C LEU A 149 -3.06 1.56 22.72
N MET A 150 -4.28 1.13 22.38
CA MET A 150 -5.48 1.34 23.20
C MET A 150 -5.41 0.69 24.58
N VAL A 151 -4.86 -0.53 24.67
CA VAL A 151 -4.89 -1.32 25.91
C VAL A 151 -3.68 -1.03 26.79
N GLN A 152 -2.49 -0.92 26.18
CA GLN A 152 -1.23 -0.82 26.94
C GLN A 152 -0.78 0.62 27.11
N VAL A 153 -0.78 1.43 26.05
CA VAL A 153 -0.21 2.79 26.07
C VAL A 153 -1.24 3.82 26.55
N TYR A 154 -2.45 3.73 26.01
CA TYR A 154 -3.58 4.61 26.27
C TYR A 154 -4.56 3.96 27.26
N SER A 155 -4.09 3.59 28.45
CA SER A 155 -4.89 2.77 29.39
C SER A 155 -6.03 3.52 30.09
N THR A 156 -6.09 4.86 30.01
CA THR A 156 -7.16 5.67 30.62
C THR A 156 -8.25 6.04 29.61
N PRO A 157 -9.53 6.16 30.01
CA PRO A 157 -10.62 6.50 29.08
C PRO A 157 -10.38 7.79 28.29
N GLN A 158 -9.81 8.82 28.93
CA GLN A 158 -9.49 10.09 28.28
C GLN A 158 -8.41 9.91 27.20
N SER A 159 -7.38 9.11 27.49
CA SER A 159 -6.32 8.83 26.54
C SER A 159 -6.83 7.95 25.38
N GLN A 160 -7.73 7.00 25.64
CA GLN A 160 -8.38 6.18 24.59
C GLN A 160 -9.21 7.03 23.64
N LEU A 161 -9.97 8.00 24.18
CA LEU A 161 -10.74 8.95 23.37
C LEU A 161 -9.85 9.79 22.45
N GLN A 162 -8.63 10.15 22.89
CA GLN A 162 -7.69 10.87 22.02
C GLN A 162 -7.25 10.01 20.82
N LEU A 163 -7.00 8.72 21.02
CA LEU A 163 -6.65 7.81 19.93
C LEU A 163 -7.86 7.52 19.03
N ALA A 164 -9.04 7.30 19.61
CA ALA A 164 -10.28 7.08 18.85
C ALA A 164 -10.65 8.29 17.98
N ASN A 165 -10.46 9.51 18.49
CA ASN A 165 -10.68 10.74 17.73
C ASN A 165 -9.66 10.95 16.60
N MET A 166 -8.50 10.30 16.66
CA MET A 166 -7.51 10.33 15.57
C MET A 166 -7.93 9.45 14.39
N TYR A 167 -8.70 8.39 14.66
CA TYR A 167 -9.16 7.42 13.66
C TYR A 167 -10.64 7.10 13.85
N PRO A 168 -11.54 8.08 13.69
CA PRO A 168 -12.96 7.91 14.03
C PRO A 168 -13.62 6.73 13.29
N ASN A 169 -13.21 6.44 12.06
CA ASN A 169 -13.77 5.33 11.29
C ASN A 169 -13.25 3.95 11.73
N LEU A 170 -12.05 3.87 12.31
CA LEU A 170 -11.51 2.62 12.86
C LEU A 170 -12.11 2.30 14.24
N PHE A 171 -12.63 3.31 14.95
CA PHE A 171 -13.14 3.20 16.32
C PHE A 171 -14.62 3.61 16.44
N GLN A 172 -15.44 3.40 15.41
CA GLN A 172 -16.86 3.85 15.42
C GLN A 172 -17.65 3.35 16.63
N SER A 173 -17.39 2.12 17.11
CA SER A 173 -18.02 1.57 18.32
C SER A 173 -17.67 2.36 19.58
N PHE A 174 -16.45 2.89 19.66
CA PHE A 174 -16.00 3.73 20.78
C PHE A 174 -16.66 5.11 20.74
N VAL A 175 -16.67 5.75 19.57
CA VAL A 175 -17.22 7.11 19.39
C VAL A 175 -18.72 7.16 19.72
N ASN A 176 -19.46 6.11 19.34
CA ASN A 176 -20.92 6.09 19.49
C ASN A 176 -21.39 5.70 20.92
N ASN A 177 -20.54 5.13 21.77
CA ASN A 177 -20.91 4.76 23.14
C ASN A 177 -19.73 4.84 24.15
N PRO A 178 -19.27 6.04 24.51
CA PRO A 178 -18.14 6.21 25.44
C PRO A 178 -18.45 5.76 26.87
N ALA A 179 -19.72 5.73 27.29
CA ALA A 179 -20.12 5.38 28.67
C ALA A 179 -20.32 3.87 28.89
N GLY A 180 -20.54 3.09 27.82
CA GLY A 180 -20.76 1.64 27.87
C GLY A 180 -19.52 0.80 27.59
N PHE A 181 -18.35 1.42 27.46
CA PHE A 181 -17.12 0.71 27.09
C PHE A 181 -16.60 -0.14 28.26
N GLN A 182 -16.64 -1.46 28.09
CA GLN A 182 -15.86 -2.39 28.91
C GLN A 182 -14.56 -2.67 28.16
N ALA A 183 -13.45 -2.14 28.67
CA ALA A 183 -12.14 -2.45 28.14
C ALA A 183 -11.84 -3.95 28.31
N PRO A 184 -11.18 -4.61 27.34
CA PRO A 184 -10.74 -4.09 26.05
C PRO A 184 -11.75 -4.45 24.94
N ALA A 185 -12.45 -3.47 24.34
CA ALA A 185 -13.13 -3.76 23.08
C ALA A 185 -12.05 -3.94 22.01
N THR A 186 -11.96 -5.14 21.47
CA THR A 186 -11.05 -5.45 20.37
C THR A 186 -11.46 -4.59 19.17
N VAL A 187 -10.53 -3.77 18.68
CA VAL A 187 -10.18 -3.76 17.25
C VAL A 187 -11.01 -4.71 16.37
N PRO A 188 -12.13 -4.36 15.69
CA PRO A 188 -12.67 -5.23 14.63
C PRO A 188 -11.54 -5.69 13.70
N ASN A 189 -11.75 -6.81 12.99
CA ASN A 189 -10.77 -7.43 12.09
C ASN A 189 -10.39 -6.51 10.91
N LEU A 190 -9.69 -5.41 11.19
CA LEU A 190 -9.20 -4.46 10.22
C LEU A 190 -8.04 -5.07 9.47
N THR A 191 -8.08 -4.95 8.15
CA THR A 191 -6.99 -5.35 7.28
C THR A 191 -5.96 -4.23 7.15
N ASN A 192 -4.70 -4.60 6.85
CA ASN A 192 -3.64 -3.64 6.59
C ASN A 192 -4.02 -2.56 5.55
N GLN A 193 -4.70 -2.94 4.47
CA GLN A 193 -5.09 -2.02 3.39
C GLN A 193 -6.14 -0.99 3.82
N GLU A 194 -7.10 -1.37 4.68
CA GLU A 194 -8.08 -0.44 5.24
C GLU A 194 -7.41 0.55 6.19
N ILE A 195 -6.47 0.06 7.02
CA ILE A 195 -5.70 0.89 7.94
C ILE A 195 -4.87 1.93 7.16
N LEU A 196 -4.18 1.51 6.09
CA LEU A 196 -3.43 2.41 5.21
C LEU A 196 -4.31 3.55 4.67
N TYR A 197 -5.51 3.22 4.19
CA TYR A 197 -6.44 4.22 3.67
C TYR A 197 -6.84 5.24 4.74
N ASN A 198 -7.23 4.77 5.93
CA ASN A 198 -7.63 5.64 7.03
C ASN A 198 -6.48 6.55 7.50
N ILE A 199 -5.26 6.03 7.60
CA ILE A 199 -4.08 6.83 7.97
C ILE A 199 -3.86 7.99 7.00
N LEU A 200 -4.00 7.75 5.70
CA LEU A 200 -3.71 8.78 4.71
C LEU A 200 -4.84 9.80 4.56
N THR A 201 -6.09 9.40 4.75
CA THR A 201 -7.28 10.23 4.51
C THR A 201 -7.77 10.96 5.75
N GLU A 202 -7.71 10.34 6.93
CA GLU A 202 -8.26 10.91 8.18
C GLU A 202 -7.21 11.57 9.05
N ASN A 203 -5.98 11.05 9.07
CA ASN A 203 -4.97 11.59 9.98
C ASN A 203 -4.38 12.90 9.43
N VAL A 204 -4.78 14.01 10.07
CA VAL A 204 -4.37 15.38 9.72
C VAL A 204 -3.07 15.74 10.42
N ILE A 205 -1.99 14.99 10.17
CA ILE A 205 -0.66 15.42 10.64
C ILE A 205 -0.14 16.50 9.68
N GLY A 206 -0.19 17.75 10.13
CA GLY A 206 0.47 18.90 9.50
C GLY A 206 -0.16 19.44 8.21
N ASP A 207 -0.75 18.59 7.37
CA ASP A 207 -1.43 19.01 6.13
C ASP A 207 -2.94 18.81 6.24
N THR A 208 -3.71 19.54 5.42
CA THR A 208 -5.17 19.45 5.40
C THR A 208 -5.68 18.02 5.17
N PRO A 209 -6.89 17.68 5.65
CA PRO A 209 -7.55 16.45 5.25
C PRO A 209 -7.62 16.33 3.72
N LEU A 210 -7.57 15.11 3.20
CA LEU A 210 -7.77 14.88 1.77
C LEU A 210 -9.25 15.10 1.42
N GLY A 211 -9.48 15.74 0.27
CA GLY A 211 -10.82 15.79 -0.32
C GLY A 211 -11.30 14.40 -0.72
N ALA A 212 -12.61 14.17 -0.68
CA ALA A 212 -13.22 12.90 -1.10
C ALA A 212 -12.96 12.57 -2.59
N ASP A 213 -12.55 13.57 -3.38
CA ASP A 213 -12.22 13.49 -4.79
C ASP A 213 -10.71 13.29 -5.07
N ALA A 214 -9.87 13.18 -4.03
CA ALA A 214 -8.43 12.99 -4.19
C ALA A 214 -8.07 11.66 -4.89
N PHE A 215 -8.97 10.68 -4.79
CA PHE A 215 -8.85 9.38 -5.44
C PHE A 215 -10.13 9.05 -6.20
N THR A 216 -9.98 8.35 -7.31
CA THR A 216 -11.11 7.89 -8.12
C THR A 216 -11.63 6.53 -7.63
N ALA A 217 -12.84 6.17 -8.03
CA ALA A 217 -13.42 4.84 -7.78
C ALA A 217 -12.65 3.68 -8.46
N VAL A 218 -11.67 3.98 -9.32
CA VAL A 218 -10.78 2.98 -9.91
C VAL A 218 -9.59 2.68 -8.99
N GLU A 219 -9.20 3.63 -8.14
CA GLU A 219 -8.07 3.55 -7.21
C GLU A 219 -8.49 3.13 -5.81
N VAL A 220 -9.75 3.32 -5.45
CA VAL A 220 -10.30 3.02 -4.13
C VAL A 220 -11.55 2.17 -4.29
N VAL A 221 -11.59 1.05 -3.59
CA VAL A 221 -12.76 0.17 -3.51
C VAL A 221 -13.14 -0.01 -2.05
N GLN A 222 -14.44 -0.21 -1.84
CA GLN A 222 -15.00 -0.63 -0.58
C GLN A 222 -15.43 -2.09 -0.77
N GLU A 223 -14.81 -3.03 -0.05
CA GLU A 223 -15.28 -4.42 -0.10
C GLU A 223 -16.72 -4.49 0.43
N PRO A 224 -17.62 -5.26 -0.19
CA PRO A 224 -18.90 -5.54 0.44
C PRO A 224 -18.64 -6.18 1.81
N PRO A 225 -19.44 -5.87 2.85
CA PRO A 225 -19.25 -6.45 4.17
C PRO A 225 -19.15 -7.97 4.02
N SER A 226 -17.99 -8.54 4.32
CA SER A 226 -17.82 -9.99 4.28
C SER A 226 -18.83 -10.60 5.28
N ALA A 227 -19.24 -11.86 5.07
CA ALA A 227 -20.19 -12.52 5.97
C ALA A 227 -19.69 -12.64 7.43
N ALA A 228 -18.44 -12.24 7.71
CA ALA A 228 -17.96 -11.97 9.05
C ALA A 228 -18.51 -10.60 9.53
N PRO A 229 -19.37 -10.56 10.56
CA PRO A 229 -20.19 -9.39 10.93
C PRO A 229 -19.45 -8.18 11.53
N GLN A 230 -18.14 -8.04 11.30
CA GLN A 230 -17.31 -7.02 11.97
C GLN A 230 -16.42 -6.18 11.05
N THR A 231 -16.25 -6.52 9.77
CA THR A 231 -15.60 -5.62 8.81
C THR A 231 -16.68 -4.87 8.06
N ALA A 232 -16.89 -3.61 8.41
CA ALA A 232 -17.90 -2.75 7.78
C ALA A 232 -17.59 -2.41 6.30
N GLY A 233 -16.66 -3.14 5.66
CA GLY A 233 -16.13 -2.83 4.34
C GLY A 233 -15.58 -1.43 4.36
N LEU A 234 -14.42 -1.18 4.97
CA LEU A 234 -13.85 0.15 4.87
C LEU A 234 -13.22 0.32 3.47
N PRO A 235 -13.18 1.54 2.93
CA PRO A 235 -12.47 1.79 1.69
C PRO A 235 -10.97 1.48 1.83
N PHE A 236 -10.37 0.94 0.78
CA PHE A 236 -8.93 0.70 0.68
C PHE A 236 -8.42 0.95 -0.75
N PHE A 237 -7.12 1.16 -0.88
CA PHE A 237 -6.48 1.37 -2.17
C PHE A 237 -6.29 0.06 -2.93
N ILE A 238 -6.59 0.10 -4.22
CA ILE A 238 -6.38 -1.01 -5.15
C ILE A 238 -5.46 -0.62 -6.30
N ASP A 239 -4.79 -1.62 -6.86
CA ASP A 239 -4.06 -1.50 -8.11
C ASP A 239 -4.97 -1.72 -9.34
N ALA A 240 -4.37 -1.63 -10.53
CA ALA A 240 -5.10 -1.80 -11.79
C ALA A 240 -5.53 -3.24 -12.07
N TRP A 241 -4.98 -4.24 -11.35
CA TRP A 241 -5.38 -5.65 -11.38
C TRP A 241 -6.42 -5.98 -10.30
N LYS A 242 -6.89 -4.98 -9.55
CA LYS A 242 -7.86 -5.11 -8.45
C LYS A 242 -7.29 -5.80 -7.20
N GLY A 243 -5.97 -5.92 -7.12
CA GLY A 243 -5.27 -6.32 -5.89
C GLY A 243 -5.22 -5.17 -4.88
N PRO A 244 -5.23 -5.47 -3.56
CA PRO A 244 -5.04 -4.44 -2.54
C PRO A 244 -3.61 -3.91 -2.54
N ILE A 245 -3.43 -2.66 -2.11
CA ILE A 245 -2.10 -2.10 -1.84
C ILE A 245 -1.76 -2.28 -0.36
N ARG A 246 -0.57 -2.82 -0.07
CA ARG A 246 -0.10 -3.08 1.29
C ARG A 246 0.91 -2.05 1.78
N TYR A 247 0.94 -1.89 3.10
CA TYR A 247 1.86 -1.03 3.81
C TYR A 247 2.66 -1.81 4.85
N TYR A 248 3.98 -1.72 4.76
CA TYR A 248 4.91 -2.24 5.76
C TYR A 248 5.58 -1.06 6.45
N ARG A 249 5.36 -0.89 7.76
CA ARG A 249 5.99 0.19 8.52
C ARG A 249 7.50 -0.01 8.64
N TRP A 250 7.91 -1.25 8.96
CA TRP A 250 9.32 -1.60 9.20
C TRP A 250 9.69 -2.96 8.57
N PRO A 251 9.94 -3.02 7.26
CA PRO A 251 10.23 -4.28 6.57
C PRO A 251 11.68 -4.76 6.81
N THR A 252 12.10 -4.86 8.08
CA THR A 252 13.48 -5.18 8.49
C THR A 252 13.93 -6.59 8.11
N ARG A 253 13.01 -7.55 7.98
CA ARG A 253 13.34 -8.92 7.56
C ARG A 253 13.65 -9.03 6.07
N LEU A 254 13.43 -7.97 5.28
CA LEU A 254 14.01 -7.85 3.93
C LEU A 254 15.54 -7.72 3.95
N PHE A 255 16.09 -7.08 4.98
CA PHE A 255 17.53 -6.84 5.12
C PHE A 255 18.21 -7.87 6.01
N ARG A 256 17.46 -8.52 6.90
CA ARG A 256 17.97 -9.47 7.89
C ARG A 256 16.96 -10.59 8.09
N ASN A 257 16.85 -11.50 7.13
CA ASN A 257 15.80 -12.51 7.10
C ASN A 257 15.77 -13.39 8.36
N ASP A 258 16.94 -13.75 8.90
CA ASP A 258 17.08 -14.56 10.12
C ASP A 258 17.01 -13.74 11.43
N GLY A 259 17.03 -12.41 11.34
CA GLY A 259 17.03 -11.51 12.49
C GLY A 259 18.41 -11.33 13.13
N LEU A 260 19.44 -12.02 12.63
CA LEU A 260 20.79 -12.04 13.19
C LEU A 260 21.80 -11.31 12.27
N ASN A 261 21.97 -11.78 11.03
CA ASN A 261 23.02 -11.32 10.14
C ASN A 261 22.45 -10.81 8.81
N ILE A 262 23.02 -9.73 8.31
CA ILE A 262 22.73 -9.24 6.96
C ILE A 262 23.63 -9.99 5.99
N THR A 263 23.05 -10.77 5.09
CA THR A 263 23.76 -11.57 4.09
C THR A 263 23.79 -10.87 2.72
N THR A 264 24.63 -11.35 1.81
CA THR A 264 24.63 -10.87 0.42
C THR A 264 23.30 -11.13 -0.29
N ALA A 265 22.61 -12.23 0.07
CA ALA A 265 21.29 -12.55 -0.45
C ALA A 265 20.23 -11.54 0.01
N ASP A 266 20.25 -11.15 1.30
CA ASP A 266 19.34 -10.12 1.82
C ASP A 266 19.53 -8.79 1.09
N ILE A 267 20.78 -8.39 0.85
CA ILE A 267 21.10 -7.17 0.08
C ILE A 267 20.57 -7.28 -1.36
N ALA A 268 20.73 -8.42 -2.01
CA ALA A 268 20.24 -8.64 -3.37
C ALA A 268 18.70 -8.54 -3.44
N ASN A 269 18.00 -9.19 -2.52
CA ASN A 269 16.54 -9.15 -2.43
C ASN A 269 16.02 -7.75 -2.11
N ALA A 270 16.67 -7.06 -1.17
CA ALA A 270 16.32 -5.69 -0.83
C ALA A 270 16.49 -4.73 -2.02
N LYS A 271 17.49 -4.92 -2.89
CA LYS A 271 17.68 -4.09 -4.09
C LYS A 271 16.56 -4.23 -5.13
N VAL A 272 15.77 -5.31 -5.09
CA VAL A 272 14.58 -5.46 -5.95
C VAL A 272 13.49 -4.50 -5.48
N VAL A 273 13.28 -4.42 -4.17
CA VAL A 273 12.24 -3.60 -3.53
C VAL A 273 12.68 -2.13 -3.44
N PHE A 274 13.96 -1.88 -3.21
CA PHE A 274 14.53 -0.55 -3.00
C PHE A 274 15.50 -0.18 -4.11
N SER A 275 15.13 0.79 -4.94
CA SER A 275 15.97 1.30 -6.02
C SER A 275 17.28 1.96 -5.53
N ALA A 276 17.29 2.46 -4.29
CA ALA A 276 18.47 3.01 -3.63
C ALA A 276 18.53 2.54 -2.18
N LEU A 277 19.63 1.87 -1.83
CA LEU A 277 19.96 1.53 -0.46
C LEU A 277 20.89 2.60 0.16
N PRO A 278 20.82 2.85 1.47
CA PRO A 278 21.71 3.80 2.12
C PRO A 278 23.17 3.37 1.99
N VAL A 279 24.04 4.31 1.62
CA VAL A 279 25.50 4.13 1.66
C VAL A 279 26.08 5.32 2.42
N PHE A 280 26.27 5.15 3.72
CA PHE A 280 26.80 6.18 4.62
C PHE A 280 28.29 6.00 4.89
N SER A 281 28.74 4.76 5.10
CA SER A 281 30.11 4.44 5.51
C SER A 281 30.96 3.81 4.39
N GLY A 282 30.37 3.60 3.21
CA GLY A 282 30.96 2.79 2.14
C GLY A 282 30.89 1.28 2.43
N ASN A 283 30.38 0.88 3.61
CA ASN A 283 30.07 -0.50 3.95
C ASN A 283 28.56 -0.66 4.13
N LEU A 284 27.90 -1.11 3.07
CA LEU A 284 26.46 -1.30 3.02
C LEU A 284 25.93 -2.23 4.13
N GLN A 285 26.69 -3.26 4.51
CA GLN A 285 26.27 -4.18 5.57
C GLN A 285 26.20 -3.47 6.92
N ASN A 286 27.18 -2.62 7.24
CA ASN A 286 27.18 -1.81 8.45
C ASN A 286 26.09 -0.74 8.42
N ASP A 287 25.85 -0.15 7.25
CA ASP A 287 24.83 0.89 7.08
C ASP A 287 23.41 0.33 7.22
N LEU A 288 23.16 -0.87 6.70
CA LEU A 288 21.89 -1.60 6.89
C LEU A 288 21.75 -2.18 8.31
N ALA A 289 22.85 -2.34 9.05
CA ALA A 289 22.84 -2.76 10.46
C ALA A 289 22.68 -1.58 11.44
N ARG A 290 22.20 -0.42 10.96
CA ARG A 290 21.92 0.74 11.80
C ARG A 290 20.44 1.10 11.74
N ASP A 291 19.83 1.18 12.92
CA ASP A 291 18.49 1.74 13.07
C ASP A 291 18.55 3.27 12.93
N PRO A 292 17.84 3.89 11.96
CA PRO A 292 17.85 5.34 11.77
C PRO A 292 17.27 6.13 12.94
N ASP A 293 16.43 5.52 13.78
CA ASP A 293 15.80 6.15 14.95
C ASP A 293 16.54 5.83 16.28
N ASP A 294 17.49 4.90 16.24
CA ASP A 294 18.37 4.50 17.34
C ASP A 294 19.83 4.36 16.86
N PRO A 295 20.50 5.49 16.52
CA PRO A 295 21.86 5.45 15.96
C PRO A 295 22.91 4.91 16.94
N LEU A 296 22.60 4.87 18.25
CA LEU A 296 23.46 4.33 19.29
C LEU A 296 23.21 2.84 19.57
N GLY A 297 22.16 2.25 18.96
CA GLY A 297 21.79 0.85 19.17
C GLY A 297 21.38 0.53 20.61
N ALA A 298 20.87 1.51 21.35
CA ALA A 298 20.45 1.33 22.74
C ALA A 298 19.31 0.32 22.89
N CYS A 299 18.43 0.19 21.88
CA CYS A 299 17.33 -0.75 21.87
C CYS A 299 17.78 -2.22 21.79
N ALA A 300 18.97 -2.51 21.24
CA ALA A 300 19.50 -3.87 21.21
C ALA A 300 20.00 -4.35 22.59
N GLN A 301 20.19 -3.43 23.54
CA GLN A 301 20.60 -3.77 24.91
C GLN A 301 19.42 -4.08 25.82
N ILE A 302 18.17 -3.94 25.34
CA ILE A 302 17.01 -4.20 26.19
C ILE A 302 16.85 -5.71 26.37
N SER A 303 16.78 -6.13 27.63
CA SER A 303 16.58 -7.53 28.02
C SER A 303 15.24 -7.73 28.70
N GLY A 304 14.70 -8.95 28.63
CA GLY A 304 13.47 -9.34 29.34
C GLY A 304 12.19 -9.20 28.52
N PHE A 305 12.27 -8.84 27.24
CA PHE A 305 11.16 -8.95 26.29
C PHE A 305 11.66 -9.25 24.88
N VAL A 306 10.79 -9.81 24.04
CA VAL A 306 11.07 -10.02 22.62
C VAL A 306 10.76 -8.72 21.89
N PHE A 307 11.80 -7.97 21.55
CA PHE A 307 11.68 -6.64 20.92
C PHE A 307 10.82 -6.66 19.66
N GLU A 308 10.99 -7.70 18.85
CA GLU A 308 10.29 -7.83 17.58
C GLU A 308 8.77 -7.99 17.75
N ASP A 309 8.25 -8.56 18.84
CA ASP A 309 6.79 -8.75 19.04
C ASP A 309 5.95 -7.47 18.92
N TYR A 310 6.61 -6.32 19.13
CA TYR A 310 6.02 -4.98 19.10
C TYR A 310 6.69 -4.05 18.09
N PHE A 311 7.94 -4.32 17.72
CA PHE A 311 8.78 -3.43 16.92
C PHE A 311 9.48 -4.18 15.80
N HIS A 312 10.46 -3.54 15.17
CA HIS A 312 11.24 -4.15 14.10
C HIS A 312 12.48 -4.88 14.61
N THR A 313 13.23 -5.55 13.74
CA THR A 313 14.50 -6.18 14.14
C THR A 313 15.48 -5.13 14.69
N PRO A 314 16.00 -5.27 15.92
CA PRO A 314 16.91 -4.30 16.52
C PRO A 314 18.12 -4.00 15.62
N GLN A 315 18.64 -2.76 15.69
CA GLN A 315 19.82 -2.35 14.91
C GLN A 315 19.70 -2.71 13.42
N THR A 316 18.51 -2.51 12.83
CA THR A 316 18.30 -2.79 11.41
C THR A 316 17.73 -1.55 10.76
N TYR A 317 18.31 -1.18 9.63
CA TYR A 317 17.80 -0.13 8.79
C TYR A 317 16.38 -0.48 8.36
N HIS A 318 15.52 0.52 8.34
CA HIS A 318 14.15 0.35 7.90
C HIS A 318 13.66 1.61 7.22
N ILE A 319 12.75 1.39 6.29
CA ILE A 319 12.02 2.45 5.64
C ILE A 319 10.62 1.91 5.30
N PRO A 320 9.55 2.68 5.51
CA PRO A 320 8.23 2.21 5.18
C PRO A 320 8.11 1.94 3.69
N VAL A 321 7.41 0.86 3.35
CA VAL A 321 7.20 0.38 1.99
C VAL A 321 5.71 0.33 1.69
N ILE A 322 5.35 0.81 0.51
CA ILE A 322 4.02 0.61 -0.08
C ILE A 322 4.21 -0.27 -1.30
N MET A 323 3.42 -1.34 -1.41
CA MET A 323 3.59 -2.36 -2.44
C MET A 323 2.25 -2.79 -3.03
N SER A 324 2.20 -2.98 -4.34
CA SER A 324 1.13 -3.68 -5.05
C SER A 324 1.64 -5.05 -5.47
N ALA A 325 0.76 -6.05 -5.37
CA ALA A 325 1.02 -7.44 -5.75
C ALA A 325 1.21 -7.65 -7.27
N GLY A 326 0.99 -6.62 -8.10
CA GLY A 326 1.18 -6.73 -9.53
C GLY A 326 0.24 -7.72 -10.23
N PRO A 327 0.63 -8.23 -11.42
CA PRO A 327 -0.20 -9.12 -12.24
C PRO A 327 -0.44 -10.51 -11.63
N ASP A 328 0.51 -11.03 -10.85
CA ASP A 328 0.44 -12.39 -10.31
C ASP A 328 -0.40 -12.47 -9.00
N GLY A 329 -0.71 -11.32 -8.41
CA GLY A 329 -1.47 -11.20 -7.18
C GLY A 329 -0.71 -11.66 -5.93
N GLN A 330 0.60 -11.85 -6.01
CA GLN A 330 1.46 -12.28 -4.92
C GLN A 330 2.44 -11.18 -4.51
N PHE A 331 2.42 -10.79 -3.24
CA PHE A 331 3.34 -9.76 -2.73
C PHE A 331 4.79 -10.23 -2.57
N GLY A 332 5.07 -11.54 -2.64
CA GLY A 332 6.36 -12.13 -2.27
C GLY A 332 6.75 -11.97 -0.78
N LEU A 333 6.04 -11.14 -0.02
CA LEU A 333 6.23 -10.87 1.40
C LEU A 333 5.07 -11.44 2.24
N GLY A 334 5.39 -11.81 3.48
CA GLY A 334 4.39 -12.20 4.47
C GLY A 334 3.37 -11.08 4.73
N SER A 335 2.15 -11.43 5.15
CA SER A 335 1.11 -10.43 5.42
C SER A 335 1.53 -9.50 6.57
N PRO A 336 1.28 -8.18 6.47
CA PRO A 336 1.52 -7.26 7.58
C PRO A 336 0.69 -7.55 8.84
N ASP A 337 -0.42 -8.26 8.68
CA ASP A 337 -1.31 -8.66 9.77
C ASP A 337 -0.84 -9.96 10.46
N ASP A 338 0.06 -10.72 9.83
CA ASP A 338 0.51 -12.01 10.34
C ASP A 338 1.69 -11.84 11.31
N LYS A 339 1.42 -12.05 12.59
CA LYS A 339 2.44 -12.31 13.61
C LYS A 339 2.89 -13.78 13.64
N GLN A 340 2.12 -14.69 13.04
CA GLN A 340 2.35 -16.14 12.97
C GLN A 340 1.82 -16.68 11.62
N LEU A 341 2.67 -17.30 10.80
CA LEU A 341 2.37 -18.00 9.55
C LEU A 341 1.99 -19.44 9.94
N PRO A 342 0.99 -20.05 9.29
CA PRO A 342 0.57 -21.41 9.59
C PRO A 342 1.73 -22.41 9.46
N GLY A 343 2.06 -23.13 10.55
CA GLY A 343 3.02 -24.24 10.54
C GLY A 343 4.49 -23.90 10.85
N THR A 344 4.83 -22.64 11.12
CA THR A 344 6.19 -22.24 11.54
C THR A 344 6.18 -21.52 12.90
N GLN A 345 7.13 -21.82 13.78
CA GLN A 345 7.22 -21.17 15.10
C GLN A 345 7.74 -19.73 15.07
N GLN A 346 8.28 -19.27 13.94
CA GLN A 346 8.72 -17.89 13.79
C GLN A 346 7.97 -17.25 12.64
N THR A 347 7.33 -16.11 12.91
CA THR A 347 6.78 -15.34 11.80
C THR A 347 6.79 -13.87 12.11
N TYR A 348 7.37 -13.17 11.16
CA TYR A 348 7.56 -11.74 11.22
C TYR A 348 7.01 -11.15 9.91
N GLY A 349 5.77 -11.52 9.54
CA GLY A 349 5.08 -11.05 8.33
C GLY A 349 4.99 -9.53 8.30
N TYR A 350 4.60 -8.97 9.44
CA TYR A 350 4.64 -7.53 9.74
C TYR A 350 6.02 -6.87 9.64
N LEU A 351 7.11 -7.65 9.56
CA LEU A 351 8.47 -7.18 9.30
C LEU A 351 8.93 -7.41 7.86
N GLY A 352 8.01 -7.75 6.95
CA GLY A 352 8.30 -7.93 5.53
C GLY A 352 9.20 -9.14 5.25
N ILE A 353 9.04 -10.23 6.01
CA ILE A 353 9.77 -11.48 5.72
C ILE A 353 9.35 -12.03 4.35
N LEU A 354 10.29 -12.60 3.60
CA LEU A 354 9.98 -13.30 2.35
C LEU A 354 9.05 -14.48 2.65
N ASN A 355 8.04 -14.69 1.80
CA ASN A 355 7.09 -15.77 2.00
C ASN A 355 7.79 -17.15 1.82
N PRO A 356 7.87 -18.00 2.86
CA PRO A 356 8.60 -19.27 2.80
C PRO A 356 7.89 -20.36 1.99
N ALA A 357 6.60 -20.18 1.65
CA ALA A 357 5.90 -21.06 0.69
C ALA A 357 6.57 -21.06 -0.70
N VAL A 358 7.49 -20.12 -0.89
CA VAL A 358 8.35 -19.94 -2.05
C VAL A 358 9.73 -20.42 -1.59
N THR A 359 10.17 -21.57 -2.11
CA THR A 359 11.49 -22.10 -1.76
C THR A 359 12.56 -21.04 -2.09
N PRO A 360 13.54 -20.76 -1.19
CA PRO A 360 14.56 -19.70 -1.35
C PRO A 360 15.65 -20.08 -2.39
N SER A 361 15.20 -20.60 -3.53
CA SER A 361 15.96 -20.68 -4.77
C SER A 361 15.70 -19.40 -5.59
N ALA A 362 16.27 -19.28 -6.78
CA ALA A 362 16.11 -18.13 -7.68
C ALA A 362 14.64 -17.65 -7.88
N ALA A 363 13.64 -18.48 -7.55
CA ALA A 363 12.21 -18.16 -7.55
C ALA A 363 11.77 -17.01 -6.62
N ALA A 364 12.47 -16.72 -5.52
CA ALA A 364 12.07 -15.59 -4.65
C ALA A 364 12.31 -14.22 -5.31
N PHE A 365 13.28 -14.13 -6.22
CA PHE A 365 13.52 -12.94 -7.03
C PHE A 365 12.39 -12.72 -8.04
N ASP A 366 11.96 -13.80 -8.71
CA ASP A 366 10.92 -13.73 -9.74
C ASP A 366 9.61 -13.16 -9.17
N GLN A 367 9.24 -13.54 -7.95
CA GLN A 367 8.03 -13.03 -7.30
C GLN A 367 8.11 -11.60 -6.81
N LEU A 368 9.30 -11.07 -6.51
CA LEU A 368 9.42 -9.65 -6.16
C LEU A 368 9.62 -8.78 -7.40
N SER A 369 9.95 -9.37 -8.54
CA SER A 369 10.34 -8.64 -9.73
C SER A 369 9.17 -7.98 -10.46
N ASP A 370 7.96 -8.54 -10.35
CA ASP A 370 6.74 -7.98 -10.93
C ASP A 370 5.98 -7.07 -9.94
N ASN A 371 6.27 -7.21 -8.64
CA ASN A 371 5.78 -6.35 -7.59
C ASN A 371 6.18 -4.89 -7.84
N LEU A 372 5.17 -4.02 -7.84
CA LEU A 372 5.40 -2.58 -7.97
C LEU A 372 5.57 -1.98 -6.58
N VAL A 373 6.77 -1.50 -6.32
CA VAL A 373 7.14 -0.92 -5.04
C VAL A 373 7.32 0.58 -5.16
N SER A 374 6.73 1.29 -4.21
CA SER A 374 7.13 2.65 -3.90
C SER A 374 7.78 2.69 -2.53
N ALA A 375 9.06 3.06 -2.50
CA ALA A 375 9.79 3.30 -1.27
C ALA A 375 9.88 4.81 -1.00
N SER A 376 9.57 5.20 0.23
CA SER A 376 9.80 6.57 0.69
C SER A 376 11.29 6.87 0.61
N LEU A 377 11.75 7.76 -0.28
CA LEU A 377 13.11 8.29 -0.17
C LEU A 377 13.12 9.29 0.98
N LYS A 378 13.86 9.01 2.06
CA LYS A 378 14.08 9.98 3.12
C LYS A 378 14.86 11.15 2.51
N ALA A 379 14.17 12.24 2.20
CA ALA A 379 14.76 13.49 1.72
C ALA A 379 15.70 14.03 2.79
N GLY A 380 17.00 13.73 2.70
CA GLY A 380 17.98 14.23 3.66
C GLY A 380 19.12 13.28 4.04
N GLY A 381 19.16 12.05 3.52
CA GLY A 381 20.41 11.28 3.50
C GLY A 381 21.34 11.88 2.44
N LYS A 382 22.18 12.84 2.83
CA LYS A 382 23.41 13.14 2.08
C LYS A 382 24.47 12.10 2.44
#